data_AF-A0A1H9ZIX6-F1
#
_entry.id   AF-A0A1H9ZIX6-F1
#
_cell.length_a   1.000
_cell.length_b   1.000
_cell.length_c   1.000
_cell.angle_alpha   90.00
_cell.angle_beta   90.00
_cell.angle_gamma   90.00
#
_symmetry.space_group_name_H-M   'P 1'
#
loop_
_entity.id
_entity.type
_entity.pdbx_description
1 polymer ?
#
loop_
_entity_poly.entity_id
_entity_poly.type
_entity_poly.pdbx_seq_one_letter_code
_entity_poly.pdbx_strand_id
1 'polypeptide(L)'
;MTKGTENRIEIKEAIKNLEEALVYIEETEELQRKVHQAYKVPYPVPFKYNLAVGVILYLVYSQGMPFGGLVIIGWFGWQVAVNGIYFMFQLHKKMPNIAKWKDKVNTNIEKLEEKCMAPQKYWYSNAMDHFIKYLKSGRAKTIEECIQLYEED
;
A
#
# COMPACT_ATOMS: atom_id res chain seq x y z
N MET A 1 -8.64 -36.25 -32.76
CA MET A 1 -8.65 -34.77 -32.78
C MET A 1 -8.89 -34.18 -31.39
N THR A 2 -8.37 -34.78 -30.30
CA THR A 2 -8.93 -34.56 -28.95
C THR A 2 -8.01 -33.75 -28.03
N LYS A 3 -6.81 -34.24 -27.70
CA LYS A 3 -5.92 -33.58 -26.71
C LYS A 3 -5.49 -32.14 -27.05
N GLY A 4 -5.16 -31.86 -28.32
CA GLY A 4 -4.66 -30.53 -28.71
C GLY A 4 -5.72 -29.43 -28.70
N THR A 5 -7.00 -29.81 -28.80
CA THR A 5 -8.13 -28.87 -28.77
C THR A 5 -8.56 -28.61 -27.32
N GLU A 6 -8.51 -29.64 -26.49
CA GLU A 6 -8.80 -29.60 -25.05
C GLU A 6 -7.81 -28.70 -24.30
N ASN A 7 -6.50 -28.89 -24.48
CA ASN A 7 -5.46 -28.01 -23.90
C ASN A 7 -5.62 -26.54 -24.31
N ARG A 8 -6.09 -26.25 -25.54
CA ARG A 8 -6.30 -24.88 -26.00
C ARG A 8 -7.50 -24.22 -25.33
N ILE A 9 -8.50 -24.99 -24.92
CA ILE A 9 -9.67 -24.48 -24.18
C ILE A 9 -9.26 -24.20 -22.74
N GLU A 10 -8.52 -25.10 -22.11
CA GLU A 10 -7.97 -24.92 -20.75
C GLU A 10 -7.08 -23.68 -20.64
N ILE A 11 -6.17 -23.46 -21.60
CA ILE A 11 -5.30 -22.27 -21.62
C ILE A 11 -6.12 -20.98 -21.78
N LYS A 12 -7.16 -20.99 -22.62
CA LYS A 12 -8.02 -19.82 -22.80
C LYS A 12 -8.80 -19.48 -21.53
N GLU A 13 -9.31 -20.49 -20.84
CA GLU A 13 -10.01 -20.32 -19.57
C GLU A 13 -9.07 -19.86 -18.46
N ALA A 14 -7.85 -20.39 -18.41
CA ALA A 14 -6.82 -19.95 -17.48
C ALA A 14 -6.41 -18.48 -17.71
N ILE A 15 -6.20 -18.07 -18.97
CA ILE A 15 -5.92 -16.67 -19.30
C ILE A 15 -7.04 -15.76 -18.80
N LYS A 16 -8.29 -16.15 -19.00
CA LYS A 16 -9.45 -15.38 -18.52
C LYS A 16 -9.45 -15.27 -16.99
N ASN A 17 -9.20 -16.37 -16.27
CA ASN A 17 -9.13 -16.36 -14.81
C ASN A 17 -7.97 -15.49 -14.29
N LEU A 18 -6.83 -15.47 -14.99
CA LEU A 18 -5.68 -14.63 -14.66
C LEU A 18 -5.92 -13.15 -14.96
N GLU A 19 -6.63 -12.84 -16.05
CA GLU A 19 -7.08 -11.47 -16.34
C GLU A 19 -8.06 -10.97 -15.27
N GLU A 20 -8.99 -11.80 -14.81
CA GLU A 20 -9.86 -11.49 -13.68
C GLU A 20 -9.04 -11.30 -12.38
N ALA A 21 -8.04 -12.14 -12.14
CA ALA A 21 -7.14 -12.01 -11.00
C ALA A 21 -6.31 -10.71 -11.04
N LEU A 22 -5.83 -10.30 -12.22
CA LEU A 22 -5.08 -9.06 -12.40
C LEU A 22 -5.90 -7.84 -11.94
N VAL A 23 -7.19 -7.79 -12.28
CA VAL A 23 -8.09 -6.71 -11.83
C VAL A 23 -8.18 -6.65 -10.30
N TYR A 24 -8.29 -7.80 -9.64
CA TYR A 24 -8.31 -7.85 -8.17
C TYR A 24 -6.98 -7.44 -7.53
N ILE A 25 -5.85 -7.78 -8.16
CA ILE A 25 -4.52 -7.36 -7.71
C ILE A 25 -4.36 -5.85 -7.84
N GLU A 26 -4.71 -5.27 -8.99
CA GLU A 26 -4.65 -3.82 -9.21
C GLU A 26 -5.53 -3.05 -8.22
N GLU A 27 -6.76 -3.53 -7.98
CA GLU A 27 -7.65 -2.94 -6.98
C GLU A 27 -7.03 -3.02 -5.58
N THR A 28 -6.40 -4.14 -5.24
CA THR A 28 -5.73 -4.35 -3.96
C THR A 28 -4.55 -3.40 -3.77
N GLU A 29 -3.71 -3.22 -4.80
CA GLU A 29 -2.60 -2.27 -4.79
C GLU A 29 -3.09 -0.82 -4.63
N GLU A 30 -4.18 -0.45 -5.31
CA GLU A 30 -4.77 0.89 -5.17
C GLU A 30 -5.33 1.13 -3.76
N LEU A 31 -6.02 0.13 -3.19
CA LEU A 31 -6.55 0.20 -1.82
C LEU A 31 -5.41 0.31 -0.79
N GLN A 32 -4.35 -0.47 -0.93
CA GLN A 32 -3.16 -0.36 -0.08
C GLN A 32 -2.52 1.03 -0.19
N ARG A 33 -2.45 1.61 -1.38
CA ARG A 33 -1.98 3.00 -1.58
C ARG A 33 -2.89 4.00 -0.88
N LYS A 34 -4.21 3.86 -0.96
CA LYS A 34 -5.20 4.71 -0.26
C LYS A 34 -5.04 4.61 1.26
N VAL A 35 -4.84 3.40 1.79
CA VAL A 35 -4.54 3.16 3.21
C VAL A 35 -3.25 3.90 3.60
N HIS A 36 -2.16 3.71 2.86
CA HIS A 36 -0.88 4.37 3.15
C HIS A 36 -0.99 5.91 3.11
N GLN A 37 -1.69 6.46 2.14
CA GLN A 37 -1.94 7.90 2.05
C GLN A 37 -2.82 8.42 3.20
N ALA A 38 -3.78 7.63 3.67
CA ALA A 38 -4.64 8.02 4.79
C ALA A 38 -3.86 8.20 6.10
N TYR A 39 -2.82 7.38 6.32
CA TYR A 39 -1.89 7.51 7.45
C TYR A 39 -0.94 8.71 7.36
N LYS A 40 -0.79 9.33 6.19
CA LYS A 40 -0.07 10.62 6.07
C LYS A 40 -0.98 11.74 6.55
N VAL A 41 -0.79 12.15 7.80
CA VAL A 41 -1.49 13.29 8.41
C VAL A 41 -0.52 14.48 8.47
N PRO A 42 -0.88 15.64 7.89
CA PRO A 42 -0.03 16.82 7.95
C PRO A 42 0.09 17.36 9.38
N TYR A 43 1.26 17.90 9.72
CA TYR A 43 1.46 18.57 11.00
C TYR A 43 0.66 19.88 11.02
N PRO A 44 -0.22 20.09 12.01
CA PRO A 44 -1.03 21.32 12.08
C PRO A 44 -0.17 22.55 12.39
N VAL A 45 0.97 22.37 13.06
CA VAL A 45 1.98 23.44 13.23
C VAL A 45 3.22 23.11 12.40
N PRO A 46 3.55 23.91 11.38
CA PRO A 46 4.68 23.62 10.51
C PRO A 46 6.02 23.69 11.26
N PHE A 47 6.93 22.77 10.96
CA PHE A 47 8.26 22.68 11.56
C PHE A 47 9.04 24.00 11.55
N LYS A 48 8.87 24.81 10.50
CA LYS A 48 9.52 26.13 10.35
C LYS A 48 9.14 27.10 11.49
N TYR A 49 7.90 27.08 11.96
CA TYR A 49 7.45 27.93 13.07
C TYR A 49 8.05 27.45 14.40
N ASN A 50 8.13 26.13 14.60
CA ASN A 50 8.76 25.56 15.80
C ASN A 50 10.26 25.90 15.86
N LEU A 51 10.95 25.88 14.73
CA LEU A 51 12.36 26.27 14.64
C LEU A 51 12.55 27.76 14.96
N ALA A 52 11.73 28.65 14.37
CA ALA A 52 11.82 30.09 14.60
C ALA A 52 11.55 30.45 16.07
N VAL A 53 10.52 29.87 16.69
CA VAL A 53 10.20 30.10 18.11
C VAL A 53 11.29 29.54 19.02
N GLY A 54 11.84 28.35 18.71
CA GLY A 54 12.96 27.77 19.44
C GLY A 54 14.20 28.68 19.45
N VAL A 55 14.54 29.28 18.30
CA VAL A 55 15.67 30.22 18.19
C VAL A 55 15.42 31.51 18.98
N ILE A 56 14.24 32.11 18.87
CA ILE A 56 13.90 33.36 19.59
C ILE A 56 13.97 33.14 21.10
N LEU A 57 13.39 32.05 21.60
CA LEU A 57 13.38 31.77 23.03
C LEU A 57 14.76 31.37 23.55
N TYR A 58 15.59 30.70 22.74
CA TYR A 58 16.98 30.41 23.08
C TYR A 58 17.80 31.69 23.23
N LEU A 59 17.60 32.67 22.33
CA LEU A 59 18.24 33.99 22.44
C LEU A 59 17.82 34.71 23.73
N VAL A 60 16.53 34.67 24.09
CA VAL A 60 16.01 35.24 25.35
C VAL A 60 16.63 34.55 26.58
N TYR A 61 16.82 33.24 26.54
CA TYR A 61 17.51 32.51 27.61
C TYR A 61 19.00 32.89 27.69
N SER A 62 19.68 33.00 26.55
CA SER A 62 21.10 33.39 26.48
C SER A 62 21.37 34.82 26.99
N GLN A 63 20.35 35.68 27.03
CA GLN A 63 20.40 37.03 27.61
C GLN A 63 20.18 37.06 29.13
N GLY A 64 20.17 35.90 29.80
CA GLY A 64 20.15 35.81 31.27
C GLY A 64 18.75 35.84 31.89
N MET A 65 17.68 35.70 31.11
CA MET A 65 16.33 35.53 31.62
C MET A 65 16.02 34.04 31.86
N PRO A 66 16.00 33.56 33.12
CA PRO A 66 15.81 32.13 33.43
C PRO A 66 14.44 31.60 33.01
N PHE A 67 13.44 32.48 32.89
CA PHE A 67 12.09 32.13 32.42
C PHE A 67 12.04 31.69 30.96
N GLY A 68 13.00 32.10 30.11
CA GLY A 68 13.05 31.71 28.71
C GLY A 68 13.11 30.20 28.52
N GLY A 69 13.92 29.51 29.33
CA GLY A 69 14.06 28.04 29.26
C GLY A 69 12.80 27.27 29.66
N LEU A 70 12.09 27.71 30.71
CA LEU A 70 10.83 27.08 31.12
C LEU A 70 9.72 27.30 30.09
N VAL A 71 9.68 28.49 29.47
CA VAL A 71 8.74 28.81 28.39
C VAL A 71 9.01 27.96 27.15
N ILE A 72 10.28 27.67 26.82
CA ILE A 72 10.65 26.72 25.73
C ILE A 72 10.06 25.34 25.99
N ILE A 73 10.30 24.78 27.19
CA ILE A 73 9.85 23.43 27.53
C ILE A 73 8.32 23.38 27.51
N GLY A 74 7.65 24.37 28.08
CA GLY A 74 6.18 24.47 28.06
C GLY A 74 5.62 24.60 26.64
N TRP A 75 6.23 25.42 25.79
CA TRP A 75 5.83 25.59 24.39
C TRP A 75 6.00 24.30 23.59
N PHE A 76 7.17 23.66 23.66
CA PHE A 76 7.40 22.38 22.96
C PHE A 76 6.49 21.27 23.48
N GLY A 77 6.27 21.19 24.80
CA GLY A 77 5.35 20.23 25.40
C GLY A 77 3.90 20.41 24.92
N TRP A 78 3.42 21.65 24.89
CA TRP A 78 2.11 21.99 24.35
C TRP A 78 1.97 21.64 22.87
N GLN A 79 3.00 21.94 22.07
CA GLN A 79 3.02 21.61 20.63
C GLN A 79 2.95 20.10 20.39
N VAL A 80 3.71 19.30 21.14
CA VAL A 80 3.66 17.83 21.04
C VAL A 80 2.26 17.33 21.38
N ALA A 81 1.63 17.86 22.43
CA ALA A 81 0.27 17.48 22.83
C ALA A 81 -0.77 17.84 21.76
N VAL A 82 -0.77 19.07 21.25
CA VAL A 82 -1.70 19.54 20.21
C VAL A 82 -1.53 18.75 18.91
N ASN A 83 -0.29 18.53 18.47
CA ASN A 83 0.00 17.75 17.27
C ASN A 83 -0.44 16.28 17.44
N GLY A 84 -0.19 15.69 18.61
CA GLY A 84 -0.61 14.33 18.93
C GLY A 84 -2.13 14.17 18.94
N ILE A 85 -2.84 15.07 19.61
CA ILE A 85 -4.32 15.06 19.66
C ILE A 85 -4.92 15.28 18.26
N TYR A 86 -4.38 16.22 17.49
CA TYR A 86 -4.82 16.46 16.11
C TYR A 86 -4.60 15.24 15.22
N PHE A 87 -3.42 14.61 15.32
CA PHE A 87 -3.11 13.37 14.61
C PHE A 87 -4.10 12.27 14.95
N MET A 88 -4.34 12.02 16.25
CA MET A 88 -5.28 11.01 16.73
C MET A 88 -6.71 11.27 16.23
N PHE A 89 -7.17 12.53 16.26
CA PHE A 89 -8.50 12.90 15.78
C PHE A 89 -8.66 12.70 14.26
N GLN A 90 -7.66 13.12 13.49
CA GLN A 90 -7.66 12.92 12.03
C GLN A 90 -7.58 11.44 11.66
N LEU A 91 -6.77 10.67 12.39
CA LEU A 91 -6.68 9.23 12.21
C LEU A 91 -8.03 8.57 12.52
N HIS A 92 -8.63 8.91 13.66
CA HIS A 92 -9.93 8.37 14.08
C HIS A 92 -11.03 8.60 13.04
N LYS A 93 -11.07 9.79 12.41
CA LYS A 93 -12.00 10.07 11.29
C LYS A 93 -11.77 9.18 10.07
N LYS A 94 -10.52 8.81 9.79
CA LYS A 94 -10.13 7.98 8.63
C LYS A 94 -10.21 6.48 8.93
N MET A 95 -10.16 6.07 10.19
CA MET A 95 -10.22 4.66 10.64
C MET A 95 -11.34 3.83 10.00
N PRO A 96 -12.61 4.28 9.92
CA PRO A 96 -13.66 3.44 9.32
C PRO A 96 -13.41 3.17 7.83
N ASN A 97 -12.89 4.16 7.09
CA ASN A 97 -12.53 3.97 5.69
C ASN A 97 -11.31 3.04 5.54
N ILE A 98 -10.30 3.21 6.41
CA ILE A 98 -9.12 2.33 6.43
C ILE A 98 -9.52 0.89 6.73
N ALA A 99 -10.40 0.67 7.72
CA ALA A 99 -10.92 -0.66 8.06
C ALA A 99 -11.64 -1.27 6.85
N LYS A 100 -12.56 -0.52 6.23
CA LYS A 100 -13.28 -0.97 5.03
C LYS A 100 -12.34 -1.33 3.87
N TRP A 101 -11.28 -0.54 3.64
CA TRP A 101 -10.30 -0.84 2.61
C TRP A 101 -9.47 -2.08 2.94
N LYS A 102 -9.07 -2.27 4.20
CA LYS A 102 -8.35 -3.47 4.65
C LYS A 102 -9.21 -4.72 4.51
N ASP A 103 -10.48 -4.65 4.92
CA ASP A 103 -11.41 -5.78 4.78
C ASP A 103 -11.58 -6.14 3.30
N LYS A 104 -11.73 -5.14 2.42
CA LYS A 104 -11.85 -5.37 0.98
C LYS A 104 -10.58 -5.98 0.39
N VAL A 105 -9.40 -5.53 0.83
CA VAL A 105 -8.12 -6.15 0.44
C VAL A 105 -8.08 -7.62 0.85
N ASN A 106 -8.45 -7.95 2.08
CA ASN A 106 -8.46 -9.33 2.56
C ASN A 106 -9.43 -10.19 1.75
N THR A 107 -10.65 -9.71 1.50
CA THR A 107 -11.63 -10.42 0.66
C THR A 107 -11.13 -10.62 -0.78
N ASN A 108 -10.42 -9.64 -1.36
CA ASN A 108 -9.84 -9.78 -2.69
C ASN A 108 -8.71 -10.83 -2.70
N ILE A 109 -7.88 -10.86 -1.65
CA ILE A 109 -6.82 -11.87 -1.49
C ILE A 109 -7.41 -13.27 -1.31
N GLU A 110 -8.45 -13.45 -0.49
CA GLU A 110 -9.13 -14.75 -0.32
C GLU A 110 -9.71 -15.26 -1.64
N LYS A 111 -10.32 -14.39 -2.44
CA LYS A 111 -10.81 -14.75 -3.78
C LYS A 111 -9.69 -15.12 -4.74
N LEU A 112 -8.53 -14.48 -4.61
CA LEU A 112 -7.33 -14.84 -5.36
C LEU A 112 -6.79 -16.20 -4.92
N GLU A 113 -6.78 -16.51 -3.62
CA GLU A 113 -6.41 -17.85 -3.10
C GLU A 113 -7.33 -18.95 -3.62
N GLU A 114 -8.62 -18.68 -3.75
CA GLU A 114 -9.58 -19.67 -4.23
C GLU A 114 -9.51 -19.90 -5.76
N LYS A 115 -9.25 -18.85 -6.54
CA LYS A 115 -9.40 -18.88 -8.01
C LYS A 115 -8.10 -18.79 -8.80
N CYS A 116 -7.05 -18.21 -8.23
CA CYS A 116 -5.82 -17.96 -8.96
C CYS A 116 -4.96 -19.22 -8.99
N MET A 117 -4.70 -19.72 -10.20
CA MET A 117 -3.80 -20.85 -10.44
C MET A 117 -2.32 -20.46 -10.33
N ALA A 118 -2.01 -19.17 -10.30
CA ALA A 118 -0.63 -18.68 -10.25
C ALA A 118 -0.09 -18.67 -8.82
N PRO A 119 1.17 -19.09 -8.60
CA PRO A 119 1.84 -19.02 -7.31
C PRO A 119 1.76 -17.63 -6.67
N GLN A 120 1.60 -17.57 -5.34
CA GLN A 120 1.46 -16.33 -4.58
C GLN A 120 2.62 -15.33 -4.79
N LYS A 121 3.81 -15.84 -5.13
CA LYS A 121 4.99 -15.02 -5.49
C LYS A 121 4.78 -14.13 -6.72
N TYR A 122 3.74 -14.35 -7.52
CA TYR A 122 3.42 -13.56 -8.71
C TYR A 122 2.20 -12.65 -8.53
N TRP A 123 1.70 -12.51 -7.30
CA TRP A 123 0.51 -11.70 -6.99
C TRP A 123 0.82 -10.22 -6.87
N TYR A 124 1.46 -9.70 -7.89
CA TYR A 124 1.74 -8.28 -8.10
C TYR A 124 1.40 -7.96 -9.54
N SER A 125 0.83 -6.79 -9.80
CA SER A 125 0.23 -6.44 -11.10
C SER A 125 1.19 -6.67 -12.27
N ASN A 126 2.45 -6.24 -12.13
CA ASN A 126 3.48 -6.42 -13.15
C ASN A 126 3.82 -7.89 -13.43
N ALA A 127 3.96 -8.72 -12.40
CA ALA A 127 4.32 -10.13 -12.59
C ALA A 127 3.16 -10.90 -13.24
N MET A 128 1.92 -10.61 -12.83
CA MET A 128 0.73 -11.22 -13.40
C MET A 128 0.51 -10.81 -14.86
N ASP A 129 0.71 -9.54 -15.21
CA ASP A 129 0.62 -9.06 -16.60
C ASP A 129 1.68 -9.70 -17.50
N HIS A 130 2.92 -9.83 -17.01
CA HIS A 130 3.98 -10.56 -17.73
C HIS A 130 3.64 -12.04 -17.93
N PHE A 131 3.10 -12.70 -16.90
CA PHE A 131 2.66 -14.09 -16.98
C PHE A 131 1.54 -14.28 -18.01
N ILE A 132 0.54 -13.40 -18.02
CA ILE A 132 -0.55 -13.40 -19.02
C ILE A 132 0.00 -13.19 -20.44
N LYS A 133 0.93 -12.25 -20.64
CA LYS A 133 1.58 -12.01 -21.94
C LYS A 133 2.34 -13.24 -22.40
N TYR A 134 3.02 -13.94 -21.49
CA TYR A 134 3.74 -15.16 -21.79
C TYR A 134 2.79 -16.27 -22.23
N LEU A 135 1.68 -16.49 -21.52
CA LEU A 135 0.64 -17.45 -21.92
C LEU A 135 0.02 -17.12 -23.28
N LYS A 136 -0.28 -15.85 -23.54
CA LYS A 136 -0.82 -15.38 -24.83
C LYS A 136 0.14 -15.58 -26.00
N SER A 137 1.45 -15.58 -25.75
CA SER A 137 2.46 -15.81 -26.79
C SER A 137 2.44 -17.24 -27.35
N GLY A 138 1.75 -18.17 -26.70
CA GLY A 138 1.61 -19.56 -27.14
C GLY A 138 2.90 -20.39 -27.04
N ARG A 139 3.90 -19.90 -26.28
CA ARG A 139 5.17 -20.61 -26.04
C ARG A 139 5.01 -21.86 -25.19
N ALA A 140 4.04 -21.88 -24.28
CA ALA A 140 3.72 -23.04 -23.44
C ALA A 140 2.47 -23.79 -23.93
N LYS A 141 2.47 -25.12 -23.85
CA LYS A 141 1.35 -25.99 -24.24
C LYS A 141 0.47 -26.40 -23.06
N THR A 142 0.89 -26.10 -21.83
CA THR A 142 0.18 -26.34 -20.56
C THR A 142 0.49 -25.21 -19.57
N ILE A 143 -0.34 -25.08 -18.52
CA ILE A 143 -0.15 -24.06 -17.47
C ILE A 143 1.10 -24.39 -16.63
N GLU A 144 1.34 -25.66 -16.28
CA GLU A 144 2.54 -26.06 -15.54
C GLU A 144 3.84 -25.76 -16.32
N GLU A 145 3.85 -26.05 -17.63
CA GLU A 145 5.01 -25.74 -18.49
C GLU A 145 5.24 -24.22 -18.57
N CYS A 146 4.17 -23.42 -18.53
CA CYS A 146 4.28 -21.97 -18.48
C CYS A 146 4.84 -21.47 -17.14
N ILE A 147 4.47 -22.08 -16.02
CA ILE A 147 5.01 -21.72 -14.70
C ILE A 147 6.50 -22.07 -14.64
N GLN A 148 6.90 -23.24 -15.13
CA GLN A 148 8.31 -23.65 -15.15
C GLN A 148 9.15 -22.74 -16.05
N LEU A 149 8.69 -22.45 -17.27
CA LEU A 149 9.41 -21.57 -18.18
C LEU A 149 9.53 -20.13 -17.64
N TYR A 150 8.50 -19.64 -16.95
CA TYR A 150 8.52 -18.32 -16.31
C TYR A 150 9.39 -18.26 -15.05
N GLU A 151 9.73 -19.41 -14.45
CA GLU A 151 10.68 -19.51 -13.34
C GLU A 151 12.14 -19.56 -13.79
N GLU A 152 12.39 -20.01 -15.01
CA GLU A 152 13.72 -20.14 -15.62
C GLU A 152 14.17 -18.87 -16.38
N ASP A 153 13.23 -18.08 -16.91
CA ASP A 153 13.43 -16.77 -17.55
C ASP A 153 13.56 -15.61 -16.54
#